data_AF-A0ABD0PTI4-F1
#
_entry.id   AF-A0ABD0PTI4-F1
#
_cell.length_a   1.000
_cell.length_b   1.000
_cell.length_c   1.000
_cell.angle_alpha   90.00
_cell.angle_beta   90.00
_cell.angle_gamma   90.00
#
_symmetry.space_group_name_H-M   'P 1'
#
loop_
_entity.id
_entity.type
_entity.pdbx_description
1 polymer ?
#
loop_
_entity_poly.entity_id
_entity_poly.type
_entity_poly.pdbx_seq_one_letter_code
_entity_poly.pdbx_strand_id
1 'polypeptide(L)'
;MSQGQNFLPKFLFVSNLLKAVKIRERVPNDVVKPSASGGLIHHLRSMHRYTLEMIRMSQFPQAFREVIQAAILDRGMQSSLEQEKRLNWCREVKKLVPLRTN
;
A
#
# COMPACT_ATOMS: atom_id res chain seq x y z
N MET A 1 8.33 -18.00 -27.68
CA MET A 1 7.29 -17.32 -26.88
C MET A 1 7.99 -16.28 -26.01
N SER A 2 8.02 -15.02 -26.42
CA SER A 2 8.69 -13.95 -25.66
C SER A 2 7.90 -13.68 -24.38
N GLN A 3 8.52 -13.97 -23.25
CA GLN A 3 8.08 -13.51 -21.93
C GLN A 3 8.07 -11.97 -21.97
N GLY A 4 6.91 -11.37 -22.20
CA GLY A 4 6.73 -9.92 -22.16
C GLY A 4 7.15 -9.43 -20.77
N GLN A 5 8.22 -8.63 -20.72
CA GLN A 5 8.62 -7.94 -19.50
C GLN A 5 7.40 -7.22 -18.90
N ASN A 6 7.01 -7.58 -17.68
CA ASN A 6 5.98 -6.84 -16.96
C ASN A 6 6.48 -5.40 -16.75
N PHE A 7 5.97 -4.47 -17.55
CA PHE A 7 6.40 -3.06 -17.58
C PHE A 7 6.02 -2.27 -16.32
N LEU A 8 5.08 -2.77 -15.52
CA LEU A 8 4.59 -2.05 -14.34
C LEU A 8 5.55 -2.20 -13.15
N PRO A 9 5.81 -1.09 -12.41
CA PRO A 9 6.63 -1.14 -11.22
C PRO A 9 5.97 -1.98 -10.13
N LYS A 10 6.80 -2.67 -9.33
CA LYS A 10 6.34 -3.55 -8.25
C LYS A 10 5.84 -2.79 -7.00
N PHE A 11 6.27 -1.55 -6.83
CA PHE A 11 5.94 -0.72 -5.67
C PHE A 11 5.37 0.63 -6.10
N LEU A 12 4.36 1.11 -5.39
CA LEU A 12 3.67 2.36 -5.74
C LEU A 12 4.61 3.56 -5.79
N PHE A 13 5.57 3.65 -4.87
CA PHE A 13 6.48 4.79 -4.77
C PHE A 13 7.41 4.94 -5.98
N VAL A 14 7.64 3.86 -6.75
CA VAL A 14 8.49 3.87 -7.95
C VAL A 14 7.85 4.65 -9.10
N SER A 15 6.52 4.77 -9.11
CA SER A 15 5.81 5.58 -10.11
C SER A 15 6.23 7.06 -10.12
N ASN A 16 6.71 7.58 -8.98
CA ASN A 16 7.24 8.93 -8.87
C ASN A 16 8.21 9.03 -7.66
N LEU A 17 9.49 8.76 -7.92
CA LEU A 17 10.52 8.77 -6.88
C LEU A 17 10.70 10.16 -6.24
N LEU A 18 10.60 11.23 -7.02
CA LEU A 18 10.69 12.60 -6.50
C LEU A 18 9.58 12.89 -5.48
N LYS A 19 8.35 12.48 -5.77
CA LYS A 19 7.22 12.62 -4.84
C LYS A 19 7.42 11.75 -3.60
N ALA A 20 7.92 10.52 -3.76
CA ALA A 20 8.21 9.63 -2.63
C ALA A 20 9.29 10.21 -1.70
N VAL A 21 10.36 10.82 -2.25
CA VAL A 21 11.38 11.53 -1.47
C VAL A 21 10.76 12.68 -0.68
N LYS A 22 9.96 13.55 -1.32
CA LYS A 22 9.26 14.65 -0.64
C LYS A 22 8.38 14.19 0.52
N ILE A 23 7.68 13.05 0.36
CA ILE A 23 6.88 12.47 1.45
C ILE A 23 7.78 12.04 2.62
N ARG A 24 8.88 11.32 2.33
CA ARG A 24 9.83 10.87 3.37
C ARG A 24 10.50 12.05 4.10
N GLU A 25 10.86 13.11 3.40
CA GLU A 25 11.45 14.32 3.99
C GLU A 25 10.46 15.07 4.89
N ARG A 26 9.15 14.94 4.65
CA ARG A 26 8.12 15.57 5.48
C ARG A 26 7.90 14.83 6.81
N VAL A 27 8.10 13.51 6.85
CA VAL A 27 7.81 12.69 8.04
C VAL A 27 8.59 13.15 9.29
N PRO A 28 9.92 13.37 9.27
CA PRO A 28 10.65 13.84 10.44
C PRO A 28 10.15 15.18 10.98
N ASN A 29 9.71 16.07 10.09
CA ASN A 29 9.18 17.39 10.47
C ASN A 29 7.78 17.31 11.11
N ASP A 30 7.06 16.20 10.93
CA ASP A 30 5.76 15.95 11.55
C ASP A 30 5.88 15.26 12.93
N VAL A 31 7.07 14.77 13.29
CA VAL A 31 7.31 14.13 14.59
C VAL A 31 7.33 15.19 15.70
N VAL A 32 6.40 15.06 16.64
CA VAL A 32 6.37 15.82 17.88
C VAL A 32 7.19 15.09 18.92
N LYS A 33 8.15 15.80 19.52
CA LYS A 33 8.92 15.35 20.68
C LYS A 33 8.42 16.13 21.90
N PRO A 34 7.53 15.55 22.74
CA PRO A 34 7.02 16.24 23.92
C PRO A 34 8.17 16.64 24.85
N SER A 35 8.05 17.81 25.49
CA SER A 35 9.06 18.27 26.46
C SER A 35 9.19 17.28 27.62
N ALA A 36 10.41 17.17 28.14
CA ALA A 36 10.91 16.10 29.03
C ALA A 36 10.17 15.87 30.37
N SER A 37 9.14 16.66 30.69
CA SER A 37 8.42 16.57 31.97
C SER A 37 7.22 15.63 31.99
N GLY A 38 6.78 15.09 30.83
CA GLY A 38 5.46 14.43 30.73
C GLY A 38 5.42 12.93 30.44
N GLY A 39 6.55 12.26 30.20
CA GLY A 39 6.57 10.81 29.87
C GLY A 39 5.84 10.41 28.58
N LEU A 40 5.35 11.37 27.79
CA LEU A 40 4.61 11.11 26.57
C LEU A 40 5.56 10.66 25.45
N ILE A 41 5.16 9.59 24.75
CA ILE A 41 5.91 9.07 23.60
C ILE A 41 5.89 10.05 22.43
N HIS A 42 6.96 10.05 21.64
CA HIS A 42 7.00 10.75 20.36
C HIS A 42 5.84 10.28 19.47
N HIS A 43 5.21 11.21 18.77
CA HIS A 43 4.06 10.92 17.92
C HIS A 43 4.05 11.80 16.67
N LEU A 44 3.30 11.41 15.65
CA LEU A 44 3.07 12.23 14.46
C LEU A 44 1.99 13.28 14.74
N ARG A 45 2.24 14.53 14.39
CA ARG A 45 1.27 15.63 14.54
C ARG A 45 0.05 15.44 13.64
N SER A 46 0.26 15.10 12.37
CA SER A 46 -0.79 15.10 11.36
C SER A 46 -0.72 13.95 10.36
N MET A 47 0.48 13.43 10.07
CA MET A 47 0.68 12.47 8.99
C MET A 47 0.07 11.09 9.27
N HIS A 48 -0.21 10.76 10.54
CA HIS A 48 -0.95 9.55 10.92
C HIS A 48 -2.40 9.51 10.41
N ARG A 49 -2.95 10.64 9.97
CA ARG A 49 -4.34 10.76 9.50
C ARG A 49 -4.50 10.43 8.02
N TYR A 50 -3.41 10.26 7.28
CA TYR A 50 -3.47 9.90 5.87
C TYR A 50 -3.76 8.41 5.70
N THR A 51 -4.68 8.08 4.81
CA THR A 51 -5.02 6.71 4.42
C THR A 51 -4.92 6.58 2.91
N LEU A 52 -4.34 5.47 2.45
CA LEU A 52 -4.20 5.17 1.03
C LEU A 52 -5.26 4.15 0.63
N GLU A 53 -6.05 4.49 -0.40
CA GLU A 53 -6.97 3.56 -1.04
C GLU A 53 -6.46 3.16 -2.43
N MET A 54 -6.66 1.90 -2.78
CA MET A 54 -6.33 1.41 -4.11
C MET A 54 -7.32 1.90 -5.15
N ILE A 55 -6.82 2.21 -6.34
CA ILE A 55 -7.68 2.58 -7.47
C ILE A 55 -8.68 1.46 -7.75
N ARG A 56 -9.89 1.83 -8.17
CA ARG A 56 -10.84 0.86 -8.72
C ARG A 56 -10.18 0.17 -9.92
N MET A 57 -10.40 -1.13 -10.05
CA MET A 57 -9.85 -1.92 -11.16
C MET A 57 -10.93 -2.29 -12.20
N SER A 58 -12.21 -2.07 -11.87
CA SER A 58 -13.36 -2.51 -12.68
C SER A 58 -13.42 -1.89 -14.08
N GLN A 59 -12.77 -0.74 -14.28
CA GLN A 59 -12.67 -0.10 -15.58
C GLN A 59 -11.68 -0.77 -16.54
N PHE A 60 -10.85 -1.70 -16.05
CA PHE A 60 -9.84 -2.37 -16.87
C PHE A 60 -10.30 -3.78 -17.31
N PRO A 61 -9.90 -4.22 -18.52
CA PRO A 61 -10.09 -5.62 -18.96
C PRO A 61 -9.48 -6.61 -17.96
N GLN A 62 -10.07 -7.80 -17.83
CA GLN A 62 -9.64 -8.83 -16.87
C GLN A 62 -8.14 -9.15 -16.98
N ALA A 63 -7.65 -9.40 -18.20
CA ALA A 63 -6.24 -9.68 -18.44
C ALA A 63 -5.32 -8.55 -17.94
N PHE A 64 -5.72 -7.29 -18.13
CA PHE A 64 -4.91 -6.15 -17.67
C PHE A 64 -5.00 -5.95 -16.14
N ARG A 65 -6.16 -6.24 -15.53
CA ARG A 65 -6.29 -6.27 -14.06
C ARG A 65 -5.30 -7.25 -13.44
N GLU A 66 -5.15 -8.42 -14.04
CA GLU A 66 -4.22 -9.44 -13.56
C GLU A 66 -2.76 -8.96 -13.62
N VAL A 67 -2.37 -8.25 -14.69
CA VAL A 67 -1.03 -7.63 -14.81
C VAL A 67 -0.80 -6.60 -13.72
N ILE A 68 -1.74 -5.67 -13.51
CA ILE A 68 -1.64 -4.65 -12.45
C ILE A 68 -1.52 -5.33 -11.08
N GLN A 69 -2.41 -6.25 -10.78
CA GLN A 69 -2.44 -6.94 -9.49
C GLN A 69 -1.19 -7.79 -9.26
N ALA A 70 -0.69 -8.48 -10.29
CA ALA A 70 0.55 -9.26 -10.21
C ALA A 70 1.78 -8.37 -9.95
N ALA A 71 1.80 -7.16 -10.49
CA ALA A 71 2.88 -6.21 -10.27
C ALA A 71 2.90 -5.70 -8.82
N ILE A 72 1.76 -5.23 -8.29
CA ILE A 72 1.74 -4.42 -7.06
C ILE A 72 1.24 -5.15 -5.81
N LEU A 73 0.48 -6.24 -5.95
CA LEU A 73 -0.07 -6.97 -4.81
C LEU A 73 0.82 -8.14 -4.41
N ASP A 74 0.80 -8.47 -3.12
CA ASP A 74 1.34 -9.70 -2.60
C ASP A 74 0.29 -10.82 -2.74
N ARG A 75 0.40 -11.56 -3.84
CA ARG A 75 -0.51 -12.68 -4.14
C ARG A 75 -0.36 -13.85 -3.17
N GLY A 76 0.84 -14.07 -2.63
CA GLY A 76 1.11 -15.16 -1.70
C GLY A 76 0.37 -14.91 -0.39
N MET A 77 0.62 -13.75 0.22
CA MET A 77 -0.07 -13.32 1.43
C MET A 77 -1.59 -13.23 1.23
N GLN A 78 -2.04 -12.65 0.11
CA GLN A 78 -3.47 -12.54 -0.17
C GLN A 78 -4.14 -13.93 -0.18
N SER A 79 -3.57 -14.88 -0.92
CA SER A 79 -4.17 -16.21 -1.10
C SER A 79 -4.20 -16.99 0.22
N SER A 80 -3.13 -16.95 1.01
CA SER A 80 -3.07 -17.63 2.31
C SER A 80 -4.14 -17.09 3.28
N LEU A 81 -4.25 -15.77 3.42
CA LEU A 81 -5.21 -15.15 4.33
C LEU A 81 -6.67 -15.35 3.90
N GLU A 82 -6.93 -15.32 2.59
CA GLU A 82 -8.28 -15.57 2.07
C GLU A 82 -8.68 -17.04 2.23
N GLN A 83 -7.76 -17.99 2.02
CA GLN A 83 -7.99 -19.43 2.23
C GLN A 83 -8.31 -19.76 3.69
N GLU A 84 -7.62 -19.12 4.63
CA GLU A 84 -7.87 -19.25 6.07
C GLU A 84 -9.10 -18.46 6.56
N LYS A 85 -9.85 -17.81 5.64
CA LYS A 85 -10.99 -16.93 5.94
C LYS A 85 -10.66 -15.82 6.93
N ARG A 86 -9.41 -15.34 6.92
CA ARG A 86 -8.95 -14.20 7.73
C ARG A 86 -9.04 -12.88 6.98
N LEU A 87 -8.99 -12.91 5.66
CA LEU A 87 -9.12 -11.75 4.78
C LEU A 87 -10.34 -11.93 3.85
N ASN A 88 -11.07 -10.84 3.61
CA ASN A 88 -12.18 -10.77 2.64
C ASN A 88 -13.26 -11.86 2.78
N TRP A 89 -13.45 -12.41 3.99
CA TRP A 89 -14.42 -13.48 4.25
C TRP A 89 -15.87 -12.97 4.29
N CYS A 90 -16.08 -11.73 4.76
CA CYS A 90 -17.39 -11.08 4.80
C CYS A 90 -17.70 -10.47 3.43
N ARG A 91 -18.87 -10.83 2.87
CA ARG A 91 -19.29 -10.40 1.52
C ARG A 91 -19.88 -8.99 1.47
N GLU A 92 -20.26 -8.44 2.62
CA GLU A 92 -20.95 -7.15 2.73
C GLU A 92 -19.99 -5.96 2.80
N VAL A 93 -18.72 -6.21 3.15
CA VAL A 93 -17.71 -5.18 3.33
C VAL A 93 -16.80 -5.04 2.10
N LYS A 94 -16.20 -3.85 1.95
CA LYS A 94 -15.22 -3.60 0.89
C LYS A 94 -14.03 -4.56 1.02
N LYS A 95 -13.56 -5.07 -0.12
CA LYS A 95 -12.38 -5.92 -0.19
C LYS A 95 -11.11 -5.12 0.12
N LEU A 96 -10.25 -5.73 0.93
CA LEU A 96 -8.90 -5.25 1.21
C LEU A 96 -7.90 -6.06 0.39
N VAL A 97 -6.80 -5.43 -0.01
CA VAL A 97 -5.76 -6.08 -0.82
C VAL A 97 -4.38 -5.78 -0.23
N PRO A 98 -3.51 -6.80 -0.04
CA PRO A 98 -2.18 -6.57 0.49
C PRO A 98 -1.25 -6.05 -0.61
N LEU A 99 -0.64 -4.90 -0.38
CA LEU A 99 0.43 -4.36 -1.22
C LEU A 99 1.74 -5.10 -0.92
N ARG A 100 2.58 -5.25 -1.95
CA ARG A 100 3.96 -5.74 -1.75
C ARG A 100 4.70 -4.82 -0.79
N THR A 101 5.39 -5.45 0.15
CA THR A 101 6.28 -4.79 1.12
C THR A 101 7.68 -5.39 0.97
N ASN A 102 8.72 -4.59 1.22
CA ASN A 102 10.13 -5.03 1.16
C ASN A 102 10.48 -6.00 2.28
#